data_AF-A1ZY04-F1
#
_entry.id   AF-A1ZY04-F1
#
_cell.length_a   1.000
_cell.length_b   1.000
_cell.length_c   1.000
_cell.angle_alpha   90.00
_cell.angle_beta   90.00
_cell.angle_gamma   90.00
#
_symmetry.space_group_name_H-M   'P 1'
#
loop_
_entity.id
_entity.type
_entity.pdbx_description
1 polymer ?
#
loop_
_entity_poly.entity_id
_entity_poly.type
_entity_poly.pdbx_seq_one_letter_code
_entity_poly.pdbx_strand_id
1 'polypeptide(L)' 'MNRLISKDENIKSSSVYVGYLILKELKKFKKKGKDKISLFDLTQALKKEKITHYRQIVFALMFLYSCDIINFEEPYIYIV' A
#
# COMPACT_ATOMS: atom_id res chain seq x y z
N MET A 1 0.99 32.83 -7.01
CA MET A 1 1.88 31.66 -7.02
C MET A 1 1.04 30.41 -6.80
N ASN A 2 0.83 29.61 -7.84
CA ASN A 2 0.13 28.33 -7.71
C ASN A 2 1.06 27.36 -6.98
N ARG A 3 0.82 27.14 -5.68
CA ARG A 3 1.48 26.05 -4.96
C ARG A 3 0.80 24.74 -5.39
N LEU A 4 1.57 23.85 -6.01
CA LEU A 4 1.13 22.51 -6.40
C LEU A 4 0.82 21.61 -5.19
N ILE A 5 1.29 21.98 -3.99
CA ILE A 5 1.18 21.20 -2.76
C ILE A 5 0.77 22.14 -1.62
N SER A 6 -0.29 21.80 -0.89
CA SER A 6 -0.72 22.57 0.28
C SER A 6 0.14 22.23 1.50
N LYS A 7 0.50 23.24 2.30
CA LYS A 7 1.24 23.01 3.57
C LYS A 7 0.38 22.33 4.63
N ASP A 8 -0.94 22.37 4.47
CA ASP A 8 -1.92 21.76 5.36
C ASP A 8 -2.29 20.32 4.91
N GLU A 9 -1.71 19.86 3.79
CA GLU A 9 -1.97 18.53 3.28
C GLU A 9 -1.34 17.48 4.19
N ASN A 10 -2.15 16.54 4.68
CA ASN A 10 -1.66 15.45 5.49
C ASN A 10 -0.90 14.44 4.61
N ILE A 11 0.41 14.63 4.48
CA ILE A 11 1.27 13.78 3.63
C ILE A 11 1.19 12.30 4.03
N LYS A 12 0.83 11.99 5.29
CA LYS A 12 0.69 10.61 5.77
C LYS A 12 -0.53 9.87 5.20
N SER A 13 -1.45 10.55 4.53
CA SER A 13 -2.53 9.91 3.78
C SER A 13 -2.22 9.75 2.29
N SER A 14 -1.10 10.29 1.79
CA SER A 14 -0.73 10.21 0.39
C SER A 14 -0.41 8.78 -0.05
N SER A 15 -0.73 8.44 -1.30
CA SER A 15 -0.39 7.14 -1.89
C SER A 15 1.11 6.84 -1.87
N VAL A 16 1.96 7.88 -1.93
CA VAL A 16 3.42 7.75 -1.86
C VAL A 16 3.84 7.28 -0.47
N TYR A 17 3.34 7.93 0.58
CA TYR A 17 3.66 7.56 1.96
C TYR A 17 3.13 6.17 2.32
N VAL A 18 1.88 5.88 1.95
CA VAL A 18 1.29 4.56 2.18
C VAL A 18 2.02 3.49 1.36
N GLY A 19 2.43 3.80 0.13
CA GLY A 19 3.27 2.93 -0.70
C GLY A 19 4.61 2.60 -0.03
N TYR A 20 5.28 3.60 0.56
CA TYR A 20 6.48 3.36 1.39
C TYR A 20 6.21 2.39 2.54
N LEU A 21 5.09 2.54 3.26
CA LEU A 21 4.72 1.62 4.35
C LEU A 21 4.49 0.20 3.86
N ILE A 22 3.84 0.03 2.70
CA ILE A 22 3.65 -1.28 2.06
C ILE A 22 4.99 -1.93 1.74
N LEU A 23 5.91 -1.20 1.10
CA LEU A 23 7.26 -1.71 0.76
C LEU A 23 8.07 -2.05 2.02
N LYS A 24 7.96 -1.23 3.07
CA LYS A 24 8.59 -1.49 4.37
C LYS A 24 8.10 -2.80 4.96
N GLU A 25 6.81 -3.11 4.86
CA GLU A 25 6.25 -4.37 5.38
C GLU A 25 6.65 -5.58 4.53
N LEU A 26 6.59 -5.45 3.19
CA LEU A 26 7.07 -6.48 2.26
C LEU A 26 8.54 -6.86 2.54
N LYS A 27 9.40 -5.85 2.79
CA LYS A 27 10.80 -6.09 3.15
C LYS A 27 10.96 -6.88 4.45
N LYS A 28 10.07 -6.69 5.44
CA LYS A 28 10.09 -7.49 6.67
C LYS A 28 9.68 -8.93 6.42
N PHE A 29 8.69 -9.17 5.56
CA PHE A 29 8.26 -10.51 5.16
C PHE A 29 9.36 -11.25 4.41
N LYS A 30 10.02 -10.57 3.46
CA LYS A 30 11.16 -11.12 2.72
C LYS A 30 12.31 -11.55 3.63
N LYS A 31 12.62 -10.74 4.66
CA LYS A 31 13.61 -11.11 5.70
C LYS A 31 13.25 -12.35 6.51
N LYS A 32 11.97 -12.73 6.56
CA LYS A 32 11.48 -13.95 7.23
C LYS A 32 11.37 -15.14 6.26
N GLY A 33 11.92 -15.04 5.05
CA GLY A 33 11.84 -16.09 4.03
C GLY A 33 10.48 -16.22 3.36
N LYS A 34 9.64 -15.18 3.42
CA LYS A 34 8.34 -15.14 2.72
C LYS A 34 8.41 -14.21 1.52
N ASP A 35 8.08 -14.72 0.34
CA ASP A 35 8.11 -13.94 -0.91
C ASP A 35 6.81 -13.21 -1.22
N LYS A 36 5.72 -13.55 -0.52
CA LYS A 36 4.39 -12.94 -0.68
C LYS A 36 3.76 -12.54 0.64
N ILE A 37 2.88 -11.55 0.57
CA ILE A 37 2.01 -11.11 1.67
C ILE A 37 0.56 -11.16 1.21
N SER A 38 -0.35 -11.63 2.07
CA SER A 38 -1.77 -11.55 1.76
C SER A 38 -2.27 -10.10 1.90
N LEU A 39 -3.32 -9.73 1.16
CA LEU A 39 -3.94 -8.41 1.32
C LEU A 39 -4.46 -8.19 2.76
N PHE A 40 -4.92 -9.25 3.42
CA PHE A 40 -5.37 -9.21 4.81
C PHE A 40 -4.23 -8.94 5.79
N ASP A 41 -3.10 -9.63 5.66
CA ASP A 41 -1.92 -9.41 6.51
C ASP A 41 -1.37 -7.99 6.30
N LEU A 42 -1.32 -7.54 5.04
CA LEU A 42 -0.86 -6.20 4.70
C LEU A 42 -1.77 -5.14 5.34
N THR A 43 -3.09 -5.25 5.17
CA THR A 43 -4.04 -4.30 5.75
C THR A 43 -4.00 -4.32 7.28
N GLN A 44 -3.78 -5.47 7.91
CA GLN A 44 -3.59 -5.57 9.37
C GLN A 44 -2.30 -4.88 9.84
N ALA A 45 -1.21 -5.02 9.10
CA ALA A 45 0.04 -4.31 9.40
C ALA A 45 -0.13 -2.79 9.25
N LEU A 46 -0.82 -2.34 8.19
CA LEU A 46 -1.08 -0.92 7.93
C LEU A 46 -2.00 -0.27 8.98
N LYS A 47 -2.95 -1.02 9.55
CA LYS A 47 -3.76 -0.55 10.69
C LYS A 47 -2.90 -0.15 11.90
N LYS A 48 -1.79 -0.86 12.15
CA LYS A 48 -0.84 -0.51 13.25
C LYS A 48 -0.14 0.82 13.01
N GLU A 49 0.01 1.22 11.75
CA GLU A 49 0.56 2.52 11.31
C GLU A 49 -0.54 3.58 11.14
N LYS A 50 -1.76 3.34 11.66
CA LYS A 50 -2.93 4.22 11.60
C LYS A 50 -3.49 4.44 10.18
N ILE A 51 -3.14 3.59 9.22
CA ILE A 51 -3.75 3.60 7.89
C ILE A 51 -4.96 2.66 7.90
N THR A 52 -6.16 3.25 8.00
CA THR A 52 -7.42 2.51 8.14
C THR A 52 -8.33 2.65 6.92
N HIS A 53 -8.15 3.69 6.11
CA HIS A 53 -9.00 3.96 4.95
C HIS A 53 -8.60 3.09 3.76
N TYR A 54 -9.52 2.20 3.34
CA TYR A 54 -9.33 1.30 2.21
C TYR A 54 -8.88 2.01 0.93
N ARG A 55 -9.46 3.18 0.63
CA ARG A 55 -9.13 3.97 -0.56
C ARG A 55 -7.63 4.32 -0.65
N GLN A 56 -7.01 4.67 0.47
CA GLN A 56 -5.58 5.01 0.51
C GLN A 56 -4.72 3.78 0.19
N ILE A 57 -5.11 2.62 0.72
CA ILE A 57 -4.42 1.35 0.51
C ILE A 57 -4.53 0.94 -0.97
N VAL A 58 -5.72 1.01 -1.55
CA VAL A 58 -5.93 0.71 -2.98
C VAL A 58 -5.11 1.63 -3.87
N PHE A 59 -5.13 2.95 -3.65
CA PHE A 59 -4.35 3.86 -4.49
C PHE A 59 -2.84 3.66 -4.34
N ALA A 60 -2.35 3.35 -3.14
CA ALA A 60 -0.95 3.01 -2.94
C ALA A 60 -0.56 1.71 -3.65
N LEU A 61 -1.41 0.68 -3.57
CA LEU A 61 -1.23 -0.58 -4.28
C LEU A 61 -1.23 -0.39 -5.81
N MET A 62 -2.19 0.37 -6.33
CA MET A 62 -2.27 0.68 -7.77
C MET A 62 -1.08 1.52 -8.23
N PHE A 63 -0.62 2.48 -7.42
CA PHE A 63 0.59 3.25 -7.69
C PHE A 63 1.81 2.33 -7.80
N LEU A 64 2.05 1.46 -6.81
CA LEU A 64 3.18 0.54 -6.83
C LEU A 64 3.10 -0.47 -7.99
N TYR A 65 1.90 -0.95 -8.31
CA TYR A 65 1.66 -1.83 -9.46
C TYR A 65 1.94 -1.12 -10.79
N SER A 66 1.48 0.13 -10.94
CA SER A 66 1.74 0.93 -12.15
C SER A 66 3.23 1.24 -12.39
N CYS A 67 4.05 1.17 -11.33
CA CYS A 67 5.49 1.33 -11.41
C CYS A 67 6.24 0.00 -11.54
N ASP A 68 5.53 -1.13 -11.73
CA ASP A 68 6.10 -2.48 -11.84
C ASP A 68 6.92 -2.90 -10.59
N ILE A 69 6.59 -2.35 -9.42
CA ILE A 69 7.29 -2.64 -8.16
C ILE A 69 6.70 -3.86 -7.45
N ILE A 70 5.39 -4.06 -7.61
CA ILE A 70 4.66 -5.19 -7.03
C ILE A 70 3.81 -5.84 -8.11
N ASN A 71 3.55 -7.13 -7.95
CA ASN A 71 2.59 -7.87 -8.79
C ASN A 71 1.53 -8.55 -7.93
N PHE A 72 0.37 -8.82 -8.52
CA PHE A 72 -0.71 -9.58 -7.89
C PHE A 72 -0.78 -10.97 -8.53
N GLU A 73 -0.29 -11.99 -7.83
CA GLU A 73 -0.48 -13.38 -8.21
C GLU A 73 -1.77 -13.88 -7.55
N GLU A 74 -2.86 -13.88 -8.33
CA GLU A 74 -4.19 -14.46 -8.06
C GLU A 74 -5.16 -13.65 -7.17
N PRO A 75 -6.12 -12.94 -7.80
CA PRO A 75 -7.25 -12.31 -7.12
C PRO A 75 -8.60 -12.90 -7.57
N TYR A 76 -8.80 -14.22 -7.48
CA TYR A 76 -10.00 -14.83 -8.07
C TYR A 76 -11.30 -14.45 -7.34
N ILE A 77 -12.25 -13.94 -8.12
CA ILE A 77 -13.62 -13.65 -7.72
C ILE A 77 -14.53 -14.36 -8.72
N TYR A 78 -15.47 -15.18 -8.23
CA TYR A 78 -16.38 -15.96 -9.05
C TYR A 78 -17.82 -15.44 -8.90
N ILE A 79 -18.49 -15.25 -10.04
CA ILE A 79 -19.93 -15.02 -10.15
C ILE A 79 -20.58 -16.38 -10.46
N VAL A 80 -21.81 -16.60 -9.97
CA VAL A 80 -22.66 -17.73 -10.37
C VAL A 80 -23.56 -17.31 -11.52
#